data_AF-A0A6P1GN74-F1
#
_entry.id   AF-A0A6P1GN74-F1
#
_cell.length_a   1.000
_cell.length_b   1.000
_cell.length_c   1.000
_cell.angle_alpha   90.00
_cell.angle_beta   90.00
_cell.angle_gamma   90.00
#
_symmetry.space_group_name_H-M   'P 1'
#
loop_
_entity.id
_entity.type
_entity.pdbx_description
1 polymer ?
#
loop_
_entity_poly.entity_id
_entity_poly.type
_entity_poly.pdbx_seq_one_letter_code
_entity_poly.pdbx_strand_id
1 'polypeptide(L)'
;MGKKGQSFGSFADAAEALKKLKGTPGAAQHRHRAPPAKPDLSHSNGFADVEAAMMKKAEEQSASAPSKAKRQEFEVQPTGRGRSKVVPVETPAPLPHQIKAGLLPKRPLEERKKPEPSPPIVKQNPPPASPPPKVEAANGKKAGNGKARLPLLPNLVVAKPKPVRQPVASTPAVPAAPPPPPPPTTKQLLERIRVLFGEAPPPIEARPQRALPWVRTGVEECIALGSEIIRAKPEPDHSGYIIGCDFGTSSIKLAVRQPYRAGNPTAARPAPNLLQSNRHPYLWQSVIWFSPDTEEFSLLPGKGKVALEGFKAGILAGGGGKRILPDLAVTRNEAAAAFLAPQLAHCLGWYGKTLPLGGDAARNFLAINIGIPVAAQDDTKTYRDFRHIVSAARALMPHATCLTHNKVRECYRASTHDLPAGFDLVPELTAAISGYANEPFARDGAHILIDVGASTLDVVAFNLVNRERVAAFAAEVNLLGAAALEAARCDGFPDDLFRRSCIEQYDQVFNYARHPRVAPRNFDATLRRNPVQLMAIGGGCKTAVHKEFIARVHPTLGDLKLMHPSPPAQMTSIKCEASRLLLAYGLTSDIPEQLELRRPSEIPLINDQQSAPISFISKDDV
;
A
#
# COMPACT_ATOMS: atom_id res chain seq x y z
N MET A 1 13.78 77.29 1.01
CA MET A 1 13.93 77.09 2.47
C MET A 1 12.91 76.04 2.87
N GLY A 2 13.17 74.81 3.32
CA GLY A 2 14.35 74.16 3.87
C GLY A 2 13.91 73.40 5.14
N LYS A 3 13.66 72.07 5.03
CA LYS A 3 13.62 70.98 6.06
C LYS A 3 12.71 69.85 5.52
N LYS A 4 13.18 68.74 4.93
CA LYS A 4 13.84 67.52 5.52
C LYS A 4 13.19 67.17 6.88
N GLY A 5 12.52 66.03 7.12
CA GLY A 5 12.57 64.70 6.53
C GLY A 5 13.07 63.73 7.61
N GLN A 6 12.20 62.86 8.15
CA GLN A 6 12.59 61.70 8.95
C GLN A 6 11.61 60.54 8.72
N SER A 7 12.20 59.39 8.39
CA SER A 7 11.60 58.11 8.03
C SER A 7 11.11 57.31 9.25
N PHE A 8 10.08 56.50 9.05
CA PHE A 8 9.63 55.49 10.02
C PHE A 8 10.58 54.28 10.04
N GLY A 9 10.85 53.80 11.26
CA GLY A 9 11.80 52.74 11.60
C GLY A 9 11.41 51.35 11.08
N SER A 10 12.42 50.49 11.02
CA SER A 10 12.38 49.19 10.36
C SER A 10 11.74 48.09 11.23
N PHE A 11 11.34 47.00 10.58
CA PHE A 11 10.82 45.77 11.20
C PHE A 11 11.73 45.14 12.28
N ALA A 12 13.00 45.57 12.40
CA ALA A 12 13.89 45.13 13.48
C ALA A 12 13.45 45.65 14.86
N ASP A 13 12.84 46.84 14.93
CA ASP A 13 12.44 47.47 16.20
C ASP A 13 11.23 46.76 16.84
N ALA A 14 10.37 46.14 16.00
CA ALA A 14 9.23 45.35 16.46
C ALA A 14 9.65 43.97 17.03
N ALA A 15 10.79 43.42 16.56
CA ALA A 15 11.31 42.13 17.03
C ALA A 15 12.02 42.25 18.40
N GLU A 16 12.56 43.41 18.72
CA GLU A 16 13.23 43.66 20.00
C GLU A 16 12.22 43.90 21.15
N ALA A 17 11.06 44.49 20.84
CA ALA A 17 9.95 44.64 21.79
C ALA A 17 9.38 43.28 22.25
N LEU A 18 9.38 42.26 21.38
CA LEU A 18 8.87 40.92 21.72
C LEU A 18 9.84 40.11 22.60
N LYS A 19 11.15 40.42 22.57
CA LYS A 19 12.16 39.79 23.43
C LYS A 19 12.12 40.30 24.87
N LYS A 20 11.65 41.53 25.12
CA LYS A 20 11.52 42.11 26.47
C LYS A 20 10.33 41.58 27.28
N LEU A 21 9.39 40.86 26.65
CA LEU A 21 8.20 40.29 27.30
C LEU A 21 8.41 38.87 27.89
N LYS A 22 9.61 38.29 27.81
CA LYS A 22 9.90 36.91 28.25
C LYS A 22 10.93 36.78 29.39
N GLY A 23 11.24 37.85 30.13
CA GLY A 23 12.23 37.75 31.19
C GLY A 23 11.94 38.60 32.41
N THR A 24 11.21 38.08 33.40
CA THR A 24 11.51 38.28 34.83
C THR A 24 10.75 37.27 35.71
N PRO A 25 11.35 36.77 36.82
CA PRO A 25 10.86 35.62 37.56
C PRO A 25 10.09 36.03 38.83
N GLY A 26 8.99 35.32 39.14
CA GLY A 26 8.26 35.44 40.39
C GLY A 26 8.60 34.30 41.34
N ALA A 27 9.28 34.62 42.44
CA ALA A 27 9.58 33.71 43.54
C ALA A 27 8.34 33.44 44.41
N ALA A 28 8.06 32.17 44.72
CA ALA A 28 7.17 31.77 45.80
C ALA A 28 7.59 30.42 46.43
N GLN A 29 8.23 30.55 47.59
CA GLN A 29 8.25 29.66 48.77
C GLN A 29 8.02 28.15 48.58
N HIS A 30 9.11 27.40 48.72
CA HIS A 30 9.11 25.96 49.01
C HIS A 30 8.54 25.68 50.42
N ARG A 31 7.41 24.97 50.49
CA ARG A 31 7.08 24.09 51.62
C ARG A 31 7.36 22.65 51.20
N HIS A 32 8.24 21.98 51.95
CA HIS A 32 8.52 20.56 51.80
C HIS A 32 7.24 19.74 52.01
N ARG A 33 6.76 19.09 50.96
CA ARG A 33 5.78 18.00 51.03
C ARG A 33 6.45 16.76 50.46
N ALA A 34 6.52 15.70 51.26
CA ALA A 34 7.12 14.42 50.91
C ALA A 34 6.53 13.86 49.60
N PRO A 35 7.33 13.11 48.81
CA PRO A 35 6.84 12.51 47.57
C PRO A 35 5.73 11.50 47.87
N PRO A 36 4.64 11.47 47.08
CA PRO A 36 3.63 10.42 47.23
C PRO A 36 4.27 9.07 46.91
N ALA A 37 4.02 8.10 47.79
CA ALA A 37 4.42 6.71 47.62
C ALA A 37 3.89 6.17 46.29
N LYS A 38 4.72 5.36 45.62
CA LYS A 38 4.31 4.57 44.45
C LYS A 38 3.08 3.74 44.83
N PRO A 39 1.99 3.74 44.04
CA PRO A 39 0.89 2.85 44.30
C PRO A 39 1.37 1.41 44.10
N ASP A 40 1.18 0.63 45.15
CA ASP A 40 1.38 -0.81 45.22
C ASP A 40 0.40 -1.48 44.24
N LEU A 41 0.94 -2.14 43.20
CA LEU A 41 0.19 -2.86 42.17
C LEU A 41 -0.18 -4.27 42.65
N SER A 42 -0.74 -4.37 43.85
CA SER A 42 -1.13 -5.64 44.45
C SER A 42 -2.58 -5.65 44.95
N HIS A 43 -3.49 -4.91 44.32
CA HIS A 43 -4.93 -5.20 44.43
C HIS A 43 -5.66 -4.94 43.11
N SER A 44 -6.22 -6.01 42.55
CA SER A 44 -7.10 -6.02 41.40
C SER A 44 -8.43 -5.34 41.71
N ASN A 45 -8.58 -4.07 41.36
CA ASN A 45 -9.92 -3.49 41.19
C ASN A 45 -10.44 -3.93 39.81
N GLY A 46 -11.59 -4.61 39.82
CA GLY A 46 -12.19 -5.21 38.64
C GLY A 46 -12.59 -4.18 37.59
N PHE A 47 -12.66 -4.64 36.33
CA PHE A 47 -13.01 -3.84 35.16
C PHE A 47 -14.34 -3.03 35.32
N ALA A 48 -15.22 -3.49 36.21
CA ALA A 48 -16.48 -2.83 36.55
C ALA A 48 -16.31 -1.44 37.18
N ASP A 49 -15.25 -1.22 37.96
CA ASP A 49 -15.03 0.08 38.65
C ASP A 49 -14.58 1.16 37.66
N VAL A 50 -13.86 0.77 36.61
CA VAL A 50 -13.43 1.67 35.53
C VAL A 50 -14.62 2.04 34.65
N GLU A 51 -15.51 1.09 34.37
CA GLU A 51 -16.74 1.31 33.59
C GLU A 51 -17.73 2.24 34.32
N ALA A 52 -17.91 2.04 35.63
CA ALA A 52 -18.73 2.91 36.47
C ALA A 52 -18.15 4.35 36.56
N ALA A 53 -16.83 4.49 36.65
CA ALA A 53 -16.16 5.79 36.66
C ALA A 53 -16.30 6.55 35.32
N MET A 54 -16.31 5.83 34.19
CA MET A 54 -16.52 6.44 32.87
C MET A 54 -17.97 6.88 32.64
N MET A 55 -18.94 6.07 33.07
CA MET A 55 -20.37 6.41 32.98
C MET A 55 -20.70 7.65 33.83
N LYS A 56 -20.22 7.70 35.07
CA LYS A 56 -20.43 8.85 35.97
C LYS A 56 -19.85 10.15 35.39
N LYS A 57 -18.68 10.07 34.74
CA LYS A 57 -18.04 11.23 34.11
C LYS A 57 -18.78 11.71 32.85
N ALA A 58 -19.46 10.81 32.13
CA ALA A 58 -20.30 11.16 30.99
C ALA A 58 -21.61 11.84 31.43
N GLU A 59 -22.19 11.42 32.55
CA GLU A 59 -23.37 12.06 33.15
C GLU A 59 -23.05 13.45 33.72
N GLU A 60 -21.89 13.63 34.38
CA GLU A 60 -21.45 14.94 34.86
C GLU A 60 -21.15 15.93 33.70
N GLN A 61 -20.75 15.42 32.53
CA GLN A 61 -20.53 16.23 31.33
C GLN A 61 -21.81 16.57 30.57
N SER A 62 -22.86 15.73 30.64
CA SER A 62 -24.16 16.05 30.04
C SER A 62 -24.96 17.04 30.88
N ALA A 63 -24.75 17.06 32.20
CA ALA A 63 -25.41 17.98 33.13
C ALA A 63 -24.87 19.43 33.10
N SER A 64 -23.73 19.70 32.44
CA SER A 64 -23.05 21.00 32.47
C SER A 64 -23.10 21.78 31.14
N ALA A 65 -23.89 21.37 30.16
CA ALA A 65 -24.01 22.08 28.88
C ALA A 65 -24.99 23.28 28.96
N PRO A 66 -24.54 24.53 28.72
CA PRO A 66 -25.43 25.70 28.71
C PRO A 66 -26.28 25.79 27.43
N SER A 67 -27.53 26.22 27.59
CA SER A 67 -28.52 26.41 26.52
C SER A 67 -28.10 27.47 25.49
N LYS A 68 -28.33 27.18 24.21
CA LYS A 68 -28.02 27.99 23.03
C LYS A 68 -28.47 29.45 23.14
N ALA A 69 -27.52 30.39 23.15
CA ALA A 69 -27.78 31.80 22.87
C ALA A 69 -27.80 32.03 21.34
N LYS A 70 -28.82 32.75 20.83
CA LYS A 70 -28.90 33.20 19.44
C LYS A 70 -27.75 34.17 19.15
N ARG A 71 -26.95 33.86 18.14
CA ARG A 71 -25.86 34.72 17.63
C ARG A 71 -26.49 35.79 16.72
N GLN A 72 -26.45 37.05 17.12
CA GLN A 72 -26.74 38.19 16.24
C GLN A 72 -25.45 38.62 15.54
N GLU A 73 -25.50 38.73 14.21
CA GLU A 73 -24.39 39.24 13.40
C GLU A 73 -24.51 40.76 13.25
N PHE A 74 -23.38 41.45 13.41
CA PHE A 74 -23.27 42.90 13.27
C PHE A 74 -22.24 43.21 12.19
N GLU A 75 -22.56 44.17 11.33
CA GLU A 75 -21.66 44.65 10.30
C GLU A 75 -21.11 46.02 10.70
N VAL A 76 -19.80 46.23 10.46
CA VAL A 76 -19.10 47.46 10.80
C VAL A 76 -18.91 48.27 9.54
N GLN A 77 -19.68 49.35 9.38
CA GLN A 77 -19.56 50.23 8.22
C GLN A 77 -18.62 51.40 8.51
N PRO A 78 -17.61 51.65 7.64
CA PRO A 78 -16.75 52.81 7.77
C PRO A 78 -17.49 54.08 7.33
N THR A 79 -17.48 55.12 8.16
CA THR A 79 -17.93 56.46 7.74
C THR A 79 -16.71 57.34 7.47
N GLY A 80 -16.79 58.18 6.44
CA GLY A 80 -15.66 58.90 5.80
C GLY A 80 -14.86 59.91 6.63
N ARG A 81 -14.84 59.80 7.97
CA ARG A 81 -13.98 60.59 8.86
C ARG A 81 -13.40 59.75 10.00
N GLY A 82 -12.91 58.55 9.69
CA GLY A 82 -12.12 57.74 10.62
C GLY A 82 -12.86 57.22 11.85
N ARG A 83 -14.19 57.11 11.80
CA ARG A 83 -14.99 56.41 12.83
C ARG A 83 -15.92 55.41 12.16
N SER A 84 -16.02 54.22 12.74
CA SER A 84 -16.90 53.15 12.28
C SER A 84 -18.14 53.04 13.17
N LYS A 85 -19.29 52.72 12.56
CA LYS A 85 -20.55 52.46 13.28
C LYS A 85 -20.95 51.01 13.08
N VAL A 86 -21.35 50.35 14.16
CA VAL A 86 -21.81 48.95 14.15
C VAL A 86 -23.34 48.96 14.03
N VAL A 87 -23.88 48.26 13.03
CA VAL A 87 -25.33 48.22 12.76
C VAL A 87 -25.80 46.75 12.66
N PRO A 88 -26.96 46.38 13.24
CA PRO A 88 -27.49 45.02 13.08
C PRO A 88 -27.90 44.75 11.63
N VAL A 89 -27.62 43.55 11.12
CA VAL A 89 -27.97 43.14 9.75
C VAL A 89 -29.45 42.75 9.69
N GLU A 90 -30.29 43.54 9.02
CA GLU A 90 -31.66 43.15 8.66
C GLU A 90 -31.63 42.24 7.41
N THR A 91 -32.32 41.10 7.49
CA THR A 91 -32.33 40.07 6.43
C THR A 91 -33.36 40.44 5.34
N PRO A 92 -32.97 40.63 4.07
CA PRO A 92 -33.93 40.88 3.00
C PRO A 92 -34.54 39.58 2.44
N ALA A 93 -35.79 39.67 1.99
CA ALA A 93 -36.57 38.59 1.37
C ALA A 93 -35.96 38.11 0.02
N PRO A 94 -36.19 36.84 -0.40
CA PRO A 94 -35.52 36.27 -1.55
C PRO A 94 -36.23 36.64 -2.87
N LEU A 95 -35.42 36.97 -3.88
CA LEU A 95 -35.82 37.04 -5.30
C LEU A 95 -34.80 36.31 -6.19
N PRO A 96 -35.17 35.90 -7.41
CA PRO A 96 -34.85 34.59 -7.97
C PRO A 96 -33.55 34.53 -8.78
N HIS A 97 -33.11 33.27 -8.97
CA HIS A 97 -31.97 32.81 -9.74
C HIS A 97 -31.74 33.51 -11.09
N GLN A 98 -30.50 33.94 -11.32
CA GLN A 98 -29.74 33.70 -12.54
C GLN A 98 -28.30 34.24 -12.36
N ILE A 99 -27.30 33.35 -12.31
CA ILE A 99 -25.91 33.72 -12.56
C ILE A 99 -25.37 32.81 -13.65
N LYS A 100 -24.99 33.46 -14.75
CA LYS A 100 -24.29 32.92 -15.91
C LYS A 100 -22.91 32.41 -15.48
N ALA A 101 -22.64 31.14 -15.77
CA ALA A 101 -21.28 30.59 -15.72
C ALA A 101 -20.49 31.14 -16.92
N GLY A 102 -19.48 31.95 -16.65
CA GLY A 102 -18.58 32.50 -17.65
C GLY A 102 -17.16 31.93 -17.47
N LEU A 103 -16.58 31.57 -18.62
CA LEU A 103 -15.14 31.54 -18.94
C LEU A 103 -14.32 30.33 -18.45
N LEU A 104 -14.42 29.25 -19.23
CA LEU A 104 -13.27 28.40 -19.57
C LEU A 104 -13.02 28.47 -21.08
N PRO A 105 -11.76 28.51 -21.55
CA PRO A 105 -11.43 28.58 -22.97
C PRO A 105 -11.79 27.26 -23.67
N LYS A 106 -12.71 27.33 -24.63
CA LYS A 106 -13.01 26.24 -25.56
C LYS A 106 -11.79 26.01 -26.47
N ARG A 107 -11.11 24.87 -26.32
CA ARG A 107 -10.25 24.34 -27.40
C ARG A 107 -11.16 23.79 -28.51
N PRO A 108 -10.86 24.01 -29.80
CA PRO A 108 -11.64 23.42 -30.89
C PRO A 108 -11.51 21.89 -30.86
N LEU A 109 -12.65 21.19 -30.82
CA LEU A 109 -12.71 19.81 -31.26
C LEU A 109 -12.48 19.82 -32.77
N GLU A 110 -11.32 19.35 -33.22
CA GLU A 110 -11.19 18.87 -34.59
C GLU A 110 -12.07 17.63 -34.74
N GLU A 111 -13.00 17.70 -35.69
CA GLU A 111 -13.77 16.57 -36.17
C GLU A 111 -12.82 15.49 -36.68
N ARG A 112 -12.65 14.42 -35.90
CA ARG A 112 -12.08 13.17 -36.41
C ARG A 112 -13.01 12.65 -37.51
N LYS A 113 -12.58 12.80 -38.76
CA LYS A 113 -13.13 12.11 -39.93
C LYS A 113 -13.35 10.63 -39.59
N LYS A 114 -14.56 10.15 -39.85
CA LYS A 114 -14.91 8.72 -39.85
C LYS A 114 -13.88 7.96 -40.71
N PRO A 115 -13.29 6.85 -40.23
CA PRO A 115 -12.50 5.99 -41.08
C PRO A 115 -13.41 5.33 -42.13
N GLU A 116 -13.00 5.37 -43.39
CA GLU A 116 -13.61 4.60 -44.48
C GLU A 116 -13.58 3.09 -44.17
N PRO A 117 -14.59 2.33 -44.60
CA PRO A 117 -14.63 0.90 -44.38
C PRO A 117 -13.57 0.20 -45.22
N SER A 118 -12.71 -0.58 -44.56
CA SER A 118 -11.75 -1.47 -45.21
C SER A 118 -12.44 -2.50 -46.11
N PRO A 119 -11.84 -2.88 -47.26
CA PRO A 119 -12.38 -3.92 -48.14
C PRO A 119 -12.40 -5.30 -47.46
N PRO A 120 -13.29 -6.21 -47.91
CA PRO A 120 -13.53 -7.48 -47.23
C PRO A 120 -12.30 -8.40 -47.30
N ILE A 121 -11.88 -8.87 -46.13
CA ILE A 121 -10.83 -9.89 -45.97
C ILE A 121 -11.36 -11.23 -46.49
N VAL A 122 -10.69 -11.75 -47.51
CA VAL A 122 -10.86 -13.12 -48.02
C VAL A 122 -10.47 -14.11 -46.92
N LYS A 123 -11.41 -14.99 -46.54
CA LYS A 123 -11.17 -16.12 -45.64
C LYS A 123 -10.13 -17.07 -46.27
N GLN A 124 -8.92 -17.09 -45.75
CA GLN A 124 -7.98 -18.19 -45.97
C GLN A 124 -8.23 -19.27 -44.92
N ASN A 125 -8.45 -20.50 -45.39
CA ASN A 125 -8.63 -21.67 -44.54
C ASN A 125 -7.34 -21.99 -43.77
N PRO A 126 -7.42 -22.45 -42.52
CA PRO A 126 -6.25 -22.87 -41.75
C PRO A 126 -5.64 -24.16 -42.35
N PRO A 127 -4.30 -24.30 -42.34
CA PRO A 127 -3.64 -25.55 -42.74
C PRO A 127 -3.91 -26.67 -41.72
N PRO A 128 -3.97 -27.93 -42.17
CA PRO A 128 -4.30 -29.08 -41.32
C PRO A 128 -3.22 -29.38 -40.29
N ALA A 129 -3.66 -29.77 -39.10
CA ALA A 129 -2.82 -30.13 -37.95
C ALA A 129 -1.97 -31.38 -38.23
N SER A 130 -0.68 -31.29 -37.90
CA SER A 130 0.25 -32.43 -37.90
C SER A 130 -0.12 -33.44 -36.81
N PRO A 131 0.01 -34.75 -37.06
CA PRO A 131 -0.33 -35.80 -36.11
C PRO A 131 0.74 -35.94 -34.99
N PRO A 132 0.35 -36.45 -33.80
CA PRO A 132 1.26 -36.59 -32.67
C PRO A 132 2.21 -37.79 -32.84
N PRO A 133 3.45 -37.72 -32.29
CA PRO A 133 4.36 -38.84 -32.30
C PRO A 133 3.96 -39.91 -31.27
N LYS A 134 3.85 -41.16 -31.75
CA LYS A 134 3.86 -42.40 -30.95
C LYS A 134 5.30 -42.89 -30.80
N VAL A 135 5.77 -43.15 -29.57
CA VAL A 135 6.79 -44.18 -29.23
C VAL A 135 6.63 -44.48 -27.73
N GLU A 136 5.95 -45.56 -27.37
CA GLU A 136 6.46 -46.88 -26.94
C GLU A 136 7.10 -46.93 -25.55
N ALA A 137 6.45 -47.72 -24.69
CA ALA A 137 6.99 -48.25 -23.45
C ALA A 137 7.81 -49.51 -23.74
N ALA A 138 8.96 -49.66 -23.10
CA ALA A 138 9.65 -50.94 -22.99
C ALA A 138 10.25 -51.13 -21.59
N ASN A 139 9.81 -52.21 -20.96
CA ASN A 139 10.34 -52.82 -19.75
C ASN A 139 11.69 -53.52 -20.02
N GLY A 140 12.55 -53.59 -19.00
CA GLY A 140 13.13 -54.88 -18.59
C GLY A 140 14.64 -55.16 -18.76
N LYS A 141 15.34 -55.15 -17.61
CA LYS A 141 16.25 -56.19 -17.07
C LYS A 141 17.64 -56.52 -17.70
N LYS A 142 18.61 -56.51 -16.76
CA LYS A 142 19.70 -57.48 -16.46
C LYS A 142 21.09 -57.38 -17.14
N ALA A 143 22.06 -57.06 -16.28
CA ALA A 143 23.32 -57.76 -15.93
C ALA A 143 24.18 -58.46 -17.01
N GLY A 144 25.48 -58.15 -17.01
CA GLY A 144 26.52 -58.97 -17.65
C GLY A 144 27.94 -58.46 -17.44
N ASN A 145 28.73 -59.24 -16.69
CA ASN A 145 30.18 -59.14 -16.46
C ASN A 145 31.01 -59.14 -17.76
N GLY A 146 32.20 -58.52 -17.75
CA GLY A 146 33.21 -58.77 -18.78
C GLY A 146 34.53 -58.03 -18.56
N LYS A 147 35.57 -58.77 -18.16
CA LYS A 147 36.94 -58.32 -17.87
C LYS A 147 37.73 -57.91 -19.12
N ALA A 148 38.73 -57.03 -18.94
CA ALA A 148 40.17 -57.29 -19.14
C ALA A 148 40.96 -56.28 -20.02
N ARG A 149 42.19 -56.07 -19.53
CA ARG A 149 43.47 -55.66 -20.17
C ARG A 149 43.89 -54.18 -20.19
N LEU A 150 44.78 -53.88 -19.24
CA LEU A 150 45.94 -52.96 -19.34
C LEU A 150 46.95 -53.48 -20.39
N PRO A 151 47.76 -52.58 -21.00
CA PRO A 151 49.13 -52.30 -20.51
C PRO A 151 49.49 -50.79 -20.69
N LEU A 152 50.60 -50.16 -20.27
CA LEU A 152 51.94 -50.49 -19.79
C LEU A 152 52.50 -49.15 -19.21
N LEU A 153 53.24 -49.19 -18.11
CA LEU A 153 54.13 -48.10 -17.65
C LEU A 153 55.56 -48.41 -18.11
N PRO A 154 56.41 -47.38 -18.26
CA PRO A 154 57.65 -47.43 -17.49
C PRO A 154 58.15 -46.04 -17.04
N ASN A 155 58.56 -45.92 -15.77
CA ASN A 155 59.98 -45.89 -15.41
C ASN A 155 60.19 -45.56 -13.92
N LEU A 156 60.97 -46.43 -13.28
CA LEU A 156 61.52 -46.31 -11.93
C LEU A 156 62.65 -45.27 -11.90
N VAL A 157 62.72 -44.51 -10.80
CA VAL A 157 63.98 -43.99 -10.26
C VAL A 157 64.11 -44.40 -8.80
N VAL A 158 65.23 -45.06 -8.52
CA VAL A 158 65.64 -45.63 -7.23
C VAL A 158 66.24 -44.53 -6.35
N ALA A 159 65.83 -44.45 -5.08
CA ALA A 159 66.57 -43.73 -4.04
C ALA A 159 66.57 -44.50 -2.70
N LYS A 160 67.70 -44.36 -2.01
CA LYS A 160 68.29 -45.22 -0.96
C LYS A 160 67.51 -45.36 0.36
N PRO A 161 67.75 -46.43 1.15
CA PRO A 161 67.05 -46.71 2.40
C PRO A 161 67.56 -45.82 3.55
N LYS A 162 66.64 -45.35 4.39
CA LYS A 162 66.91 -44.70 5.69
C LYS A 162 66.26 -45.50 6.83
N PRO A 163 66.82 -45.42 8.05
CA PRO A 163 66.73 -46.47 9.06
C PRO A 163 65.39 -46.54 9.79
N VAL A 164 65.06 -47.77 10.20
CA VAL A 164 63.89 -48.18 10.99
C VAL A 164 63.86 -47.46 12.34
N ARG A 165 62.77 -46.73 12.62
CA ARG A 165 62.37 -46.31 13.97
C ARG A 165 61.14 -47.12 14.39
N GLN A 166 61.23 -47.77 15.55
CA GLN A 166 60.13 -48.42 16.25
C GLN A 166 59.24 -47.38 16.99
N PRO A 167 58.03 -47.77 17.43
CA PRO A 167 56.80 -47.01 17.26
C PRO A 167 56.53 -46.03 18.40
N VAL A 168 56.02 -44.86 18.06
CA VAL A 168 55.33 -43.97 19.02
C VAL A 168 53.84 -44.27 18.89
N ALA A 169 53.22 -44.70 19.98
CA ALA A 169 51.79 -44.96 20.07
C ALA A 169 51.00 -43.73 19.61
N SER A 170 50.34 -43.85 18.46
CA SER A 170 49.41 -42.84 17.96
C SER A 170 48.16 -42.88 18.85
N THR A 171 48.01 -41.84 19.68
CA THR A 171 46.74 -41.54 20.34
C THR A 171 45.65 -41.49 19.26
N PRO A 172 44.49 -42.18 19.43
CA PRO A 172 43.40 -42.09 18.47
C PRO A 172 43.02 -40.62 18.32
N ALA A 173 43.18 -40.07 17.11
CA ALA A 173 42.73 -38.74 16.80
C ALA A 173 41.23 -38.68 17.13
N VAL A 174 40.87 -37.82 18.08
CA VAL A 174 39.47 -37.46 18.34
C VAL A 174 38.87 -37.06 16.99
N PRO A 175 37.80 -37.73 16.51
CA PRO A 175 37.19 -37.38 15.25
C PRO A 175 36.85 -35.89 15.28
N ALA A 176 37.49 -35.12 14.40
CA ALA A 176 37.26 -33.69 14.30
C ALA A 176 35.75 -33.47 14.14
N ALA A 177 35.19 -32.60 14.98
CA ALA A 177 33.78 -32.26 14.90
C ALA A 177 33.45 -31.87 13.45
N PRO A 178 32.33 -32.35 12.89
CA PRO A 178 31.95 -32.03 11.52
C PRO A 178 31.93 -30.49 11.36
N PRO A 179 32.43 -29.98 10.22
CA PRO A 179 32.45 -28.53 10.00
C PRO A 179 31.04 -27.97 10.16
N PRO A 180 30.90 -26.77 10.75
CA PRO A 180 29.58 -26.16 10.91
C PRO A 180 28.90 -26.05 9.54
N PRO A 181 27.57 -26.24 9.47
CA PRO A 181 26.84 -26.11 8.21
C PRO A 181 27.09 -24.71 7.61
N PRO A 182 27.13 -24.60 6.27
CA PRO A 182 27.34 -23.31 5.62
C PRO A 182 26.23 -22.32 6.03
N PRO A 183 26.55 -21.02 6.13
CA PRO A 183 25.57 -20.01 6.49
C PRO A 183 24.42 -19.96 5.46
N PRO A 184 23.18 -19.68 5.89
CA PRO A 184 22.05 -19.60 4.99
C PRO A 184 22.22 -18.48 3.95
N THR A 185 21.72 -18.74 2.75
CA THR A 185 21.72 -17.82 1.60
C THR A 185 20.43 -17.03 1.50
N THR A 186 20.43 -15.91 0.76
CA THR A 186 19.23 -15.09 0.51
C THR A 186 18.17 -15.87 -0.25
N LYS A 187 18.58 -16.72 -1.21
CA LYS A 187 17.69 -17.65 -1.92
C LYS A 187 16.98 -18.61 -0.96
N GLN A 188 17.70 -19.19 0.01
CA GLN A 188 17.10 -20.07 1.01
C GLN A 188 16.13 -19.32 1.93
N LEU A 189 16.46 -18.09 2.32
CA LEU A 189 15.56 -17.23 3.10
C LEU A 189 14.27 -16.92 2.31
N LEU A 190 14.38 -16.46 1.06
CA LEU A 190 13.24 -16.13 0.21
C LEU A 190 12.34 -17.33 -0.04
N GLU A 191 12.91 -18.50 -0.35
CA GLU A 191 12.14 -19.72 -0.54
C GLU A 191 11.45 -20.14 0.75
N ARG A 192 12.14 -20.06 1.90
CA ARG A 192 11.54 -20.41 3.18
C ARG A 192 10.38 -19.48 3.55
N ILE A 193 10.53 -18.18 3.36
CA ILE A 193 9.43 -17.22 3.58
C ILE A 193 8.28 -17.50 2.60
N ARG A 194 8.56 -17.80 1.33
CA ARG A 194 7.53 -18.15 0.35
C ARG A 194 6.72 -19.36 0.79
N VAL A 195 7.38 -20.40 1.31
CA VAL A 195 6.72 -21.59 1.86
C VAL A 195 5.86 -21.20 3.08
N LEU A 196 6.42 -20.47 4.04
CA LEU A 196 5.68 -20.02 5.24
C LEU A 196 4.39 -19.29 4.87
N PHE A 197 4.47 -18.27 4.00
CA PHE A 197 3.29 -17.50 3.58
C PHE A 197 2.39 -18.23 2.57
N GLY A 198 2.92 -19.20 1.83
CA GLY A 198 2.17 -20.01 0.87
C GLY A 198 1.36 -21.14 1.51
N GLU A 199 1.82 -21.68 2.64
CA GLU A 199 1.17 -22.80 3.34
C GLU A 199 0.32 -22.31 4.50
N ALA A 200 0.90 -21.57 5.43
CA ALA A 200 0.26 -21.09 6.65
C ALA A 200 0.84 -19.73 7.03
N PRO A 201 0.35 -18.62 6.43
CA PRO A 201 0.84 -17.29 6.73
C PRO A 201 0.88 -17.03 8.24
N PRO A 202 2.02 -16.56 8.78
CA PRO A 202 2.11 -16.28 10.20
C PRO A 202 1.12 -15.16 10.57
N PRO A 203 0.52 -15.21 11.77
CA PRO A 203 -0.30 -14.12 12.26
C PRO A 203 0.50 -12.82 12.27
N ILE A 204 -0.03 -11.79 11.60
CA ILE A 204 0.66 -10.50 11.49
C ILE A 204 0.55 -9.71 12.80
N GLU A 205 -0.58 -9.86 13.50
CA GLU A 205 -0.86 -9.20 14.76
C GLU A 205 -1.94 -9.97 15.53
N ALA A 206 -2.07 -9.70 16.84
CA ALA A 206 -3.07 -10.33 17.67
C ALA A 206 -4.50 -10.03 17.16
N ARG A 207 -5.33 -11.07 17.11
CA ARG A 207 -6.72 -10.98 16.65
C ARG A 207 -7.68 -10.84 17.83
N PRO A 208 -8.66 -9.91 17.77
CA PRO A 208 -9.67 -9.82 18.80
C PRO A 208 -10.52 -11.09 18.82
N GLN A 209 -10.86 -11.56 20.02
CA GLN A 209 -11.67 -12.77 20.21
C GLN A 209 -13.16 -12.46 20.34
N ARG A 210 -13.51 -11.22 20.68
CA ARG A 210 -14.89 -10.75 20.85
C ARG A 210 -15.02 -9.31 20.37
N ALA A 211 -16.20 -8.98 19.85
CA ALA A 211 -16.59 -7.61 19.53
C ALA A 211 -17.57 -7.11 20.60
N LEU A 212 -17.43 -5.84 21.00
CA LEU A 212 -18.39 -5.18 21.88
C LEU A 212 -19.75 -5.05 21.16
N PRO A 213 -20.89 -5.16 21.87
CA PRO A 213 -22.21 -5.14 21.24
C PRO A 213 -22.45 -3.93 20.34
N TRP A 214 -22.10 -2.71 20.77
CA TRP A 214 -22.29 -1.50 19.96
C TRP A 214 -21.39 -1.45 18.72
N VAL A 215 -20.17 -2.00 18.79
CA VAL A 215 -19.29 -2.14 17.62
C VAL A 215 -19.92 -3.11 16.62
N ARG A 216 -20.46 -4.22 17.12
CA ARG A 216 -21.15 -5.21 16.31
C ARG A 216 -22.34 -4.58 15.58
N THR A 217 -23.26 -3.99 16.32
CA THR A 217 -24.46 -3.35 15.77
C THR A 217 -24.09 -2.27 14.75
N GLY A 218 -23.14 -1.39 15.06
CA GLY A 218 -22.74 -0.33 14.12
C GLY A 218 -22.14 -0.84 12.81
N VAL A 219 -21.34 -1.91 12.86
CA VAL A 219 -20.76 -2.54 11.67
C VAL A 219 -21.82 -3.29 10.87
N GLU A 220 -22.65 -4.10 11.54
CA GLU A 220 -23.72 -4.88 10.89
C GLU A 220 -24.78 -3.96 10.24
N GLU A 221 -25.17 -2.86 10.89
CA GLU A 221 -26.03 -1.82 10.30
C GLU A 221 -25.44 -1.22 9.02
N CYS A 222 -24.15 -0.88 9.04
CA CYS A 222 -23.50 -0.32 7.85
C CYS A 222 -23.37 -1.36 6.73
N ILE A 223 -23.11 -2.64 7.05
CA ILE A 223 -23.11 -3.71 6.05
C ILE A 223 -24.51 -3.87 5.44
N ALA A 224 -25.56 -3.90 6.26
CA ALA A 224 -26.94 -4.03 5.81
C ALA A 224 -27.33 -2.87 4.88
N LEU A 225 -27.12 -1.63 5.32
CA LEU A 225 -27.41 -0.44 4.53
C LEU A 225 -26.64 -0.45 3.20
N GLY A 226 -25.35 -0.78 3.22
CA GLY A 226 -24.55 -0.86 2.00
C GLY A 226 -24.98 -1.98 1.04
N SER A 227 -25.41 -3.12 1.59
CA SER A 227 -25.97 -4.24 0.82
C SER A 227 -27.27 -3.85 0.14
N GLU A 228 -28.11 -3.05 0.80
CA GLU A 228 -29.34 -2.50 0.23
C GLU A 228 -29.04 -1.46 -0.85
N ILE A 229 -28.11 -0.52 -0.60
CA ILE A 229 -27.70 0.50 -1.57
C ILE A 229 -27.23 -0.16 -2.87
N ILE A 230 -26.31 -1.12 -2.80
CA ILE A 230 -25.78 -1.77 -4.00
C ILE A 230 -26.79 -2.68 -4.71
N ARG A 231 -27.77 -3.22 -3.97
CA ARG A 231 -28.87 -4.00 -4.55
C ARG A 231 -29.86 -3.11 -5.29
N ALA A 232 -30.17 -1.94 -4.73
CA ALA A 232 -31.13 -0.99 -5.29
C ALA A 232 -30.54 -0.19 -6.47
N LYS A 233 -29.28 0.24 -6.36
CA LYS A 233 -28.58 1.02 -7.39
C LYS A 233 -27.19 0.39 -7.68
N PRO A 234 -27.16 -0.72 -8.45
CA PRO A 234 -25.94 -1.48 -8.70
C PRO A 234 -24.93 -0.76 -9.60
N GLU A 235 -25.39 0.16 -10.43
CA GLU A 235 -24.60 0.82 -11.47
C GLU A 235 -23.87 2.06 -10.96
N PRO A 236 -22.68 2.38 -11.52
CA PRO A 236 -21.97 3.60 -11.21
C PRO A 236 -22.74 4.85 -11.63
N ASP A 237 -22.52 5.94 -10.90
CA ASP A 237 -23.07 7.27 -11.17
C ASP A 237 -21.97 8.19 -11.71
N HIS A 238 -22.16 8.74 -12.92
CA HIS A 238 -21.18 9.62 -13.56
C HIS A 238 -20.84 10.88 -12.75
N SER A 239 -21.71 11.27 -11.82
CA SER A 239 -21.49 12.39 -10.88
C SER A 239 -21.07 11.94 -9.48
N GLY A 240 -20.86 10.64 -9.32
CA GLY A 240 -20.63 9.94 -8.06
C GLY A 240 -19.29 10.24 -7.38
N TYR A 241 -19.10 9.61 -6.22
CA TYR A 241 -17.82 9.62 -5.51
C TYR A 241 -17.01 8.36 -5.85
N ILE A 242 -15.69 8.44 -5.76
CA ILE A 242 -14.77 7.33 -5.99
C ILE A 242 -14.37 6.74 -4.65
N ILE A 243 -14.38 5.41 -4.55
CA ILE A 243 -13.81 4.66 -3.42
C ILE A 243 -12.42 4.17 -3.81
N GLY A 244 -11.41 4.60 -3.07
CA GLY A 244 -10.07 4.05 -3.13
C GLY A 244 -9.91 2.94 -2.10
N CYS A 245 -9.61 1.72 -2.55
CA CYS A 245 -9.48 0.52 -1.73
C CYS A 245 -8.05 -0.03 -1.78
N ASP A 246 -7.23 0.38 -0.82
CA ASP A 246 -5.93 -0.24 -0.60
C ASP A 246 -6.14 -1.55 0.16
N PHE A 247 -6.20 -2.65 -0.60
CA PHE A 247 -6.35 -4.00 -0.09
C PHE A 247 -5.00 -4.54 0.39
N GLY A 248 -4.49 -4.07 1.53
CA GLY A 248 -3.18 -4.48 2.04
C GLY A 248 -3.14 -5.90 2.64
N THR A 249 -1.94 -6.49 2.76
CA THR A 249 -1.76 -7.84 3.34
C THR A 249 -2.09 -7.90 4.83
N SER A 250 -1.82 -6.83 5.58
CA SER A 250 -2.15 -6.71 7.00
C SER A 250 -3.43 -5.94 7.28
N SER A 251 -3.73 -4.95 6.45
CA SER A 251 -4.86 -4.05 6.66
C SER A 251 -5.42 -3.51 5.36
N ILE A 252 -6.75 -3.44 5.31
CA ILE A 252 -7.50 -2.72 4.30
C ILE A 252 -7.68 -1.26 4.74
N LYS A 253 -7.53 -0.36 3.77
CA LYS A 253 -7.71 1.09 3.97
C LYS A 253 -8.65 1.58 2.88
N LEU A 254 -9.71 2.25 3.29
CA LEU A 254 -10.71 2.79 2.36
C LEU A 254 -10.75 4.31 2.49
N ALA A 255 -10.73 4.98 1.36
CA ALA A 255 -10.92 6.42 1.25
C ALA A 255 -11.99 6.72 0.19
N VAL A 256 -12.67 7.85 0.34
CA VAL A 256 -13.65 8.35 -0.63
C VAL A 256 -13.27 9.75 -1.06
N ARG A 257 -13.46 10.07 -2.34
CA ARG A 257 -13.29 11.41 -2.91
C ARG A 257 -14.40 11.68 -3.90
N GLN A 258 -14.94 12.89 -3.92
CA GLN A 258 -15.81 13.31 -5.01
C GLN A 258 -14.97 14.15 -5.98
N PRO A 259 -14.55 13.59 -7.13
CA PRO A 259 -13.80 14.36 -8.12
C PRO A 259 -14.68 15.48 -8.70
N TYR A 260 -14.04 16.48 -9.31
CA TYR A 260 -14.70 17.60 -10.01
C TYR A 260 -15.60 18.51 -9.15
N ARG A 261 -15.61 18.32 -7.83
CA ARG A 261 -16.24 19.23 -6.88
C ARG A 261 -15.18 20.16 -6.30
N ALA A 262 -15.50 21.45 -6.19
CA ALA A 262 -14.60 22.44 -5.61
C ALA A 262 -14.04 21.98 -4.26
N GLY A 263 -12.71 22.05 -4.12
CA GLY A 263 -11.99 21.58 -2.93
C GLY A 263 -11.71 20.08 -2.88
N ASN A 264 -12.16 19.28 -3.87
CA ASN A 264 -11.94 17.83 -3.97
C ASN A 264 -12.18 17.12 -2.61
N PRO A 265 -13.40 17.20 -2.06
CA PRO A 265 -13.68 16.69 -0.72
C PRO A 265 -13.30 15.21 -0.65
N THR A 266 -12.50 14.87 0.36
CA THR A 266 -11.91 13.55 0.54
C THR A 266 -12.02 13.13 2.00
N ALA A 267 -12.29 11.85 2.27
CA ALA A 267 -12.34 11.32 3.63
C ALA A 267 -11.88 9.86 3.69
N ALA A 268 -11.14 9.50 4.73
CA ALA A 268 -10.80 8.13 5.06
C ALA A 268 -11.90 7.49 5.92
N ARG A 269 -12.22 6.22 5.67
CA ARG A 269 -13.17 5.45 6.49
C ARG A 269 -12.48 4.95 7.77
N PRO A 270 -12.95 5.34 8.97
CA PRO A 270 -12.40 4.82 10.22
C PRO A 270 -12.57 3.30 10.34
N ALA A 271 -11.63 2.66 11.02
CA ALA A 271 -11.71 1.28 11.47
C ALA A 271 -12.18 1.25 12.93
N PRO A 272 -13.13 0.35 13.30
CA PRO A 272 -13.54 0.17 14.69
C PRO A 272 -12.33 -0.15 15.58
N ASN A 273 -12.27 0.44 16.79
CA ASN A 273 -11.09 0.37 17.68
C ASN A 273 -10.52 -1.05 17.88
N LEU A 274 -11.40 -2.06 18.03
CA LEU A 274 -11.00 -3.45 18.22
C LEU A 274 -10.38 -4.12 16.98
N LEU A 275 -10.60 -3.54 15.80
CA LEU A 275 -10.19 -4.06 14.49
C LEU A 275 -9.12 -3.17 13.84
N GLN A 276 -8.56 -2.23 14.59
CA GLN A 276 -7.49 -1.36 14.10
C GLN A 276 -6.17 -2.12 14.03
N SER A 277 -5.57 -2.17 12.84
CA SER A 277 -4.22 -2.69 12.69
C SER A 277 -3.22 -1.74 13.32
N ASN A 278 -2.36 -2.26 14.21
CA ASN A 278 -1.39 -1.47 14.97
C ASN A 278 -1.99 -0.22 15.65
N ARG A 279 -3.26 -0.31 16.10
CA ARG A 279 -4.02 0.80 16.73
C ARG A 279 -4.13 2.06 15.85
N HIS A 280 -4.02 1.92 14.53
CA HIS A 280 -4.18 3.04 13.62
C HIS A 280 -5.67 3.21 13.26
N PRO A 281 -6.26 4.41 13.43
CA PRO A 281 -7.71 4.62 13.37
C PRO A 281 -8.37 4.40 12.01
N TYR A 282 -7.58 4.28 10.95
CA TYR A 282 -8.04 4.10 9.56
C TYR A 282 -7.52 2.83 8.89
N LEU A 283 -6.80 1.96 9.61
CA LEU A 283 -6.33 0.69 9.07
C LEU A 283 -7.15 -0.43 9.70
N TRP A 284 -8.00 -1.08 8.93
CA TRP A 284 -8.78 -2.22 9.39
C TRP A 284 -8.02 -3.51 9.11
N GLN A 285 -7.83 -4.36 10.11
CA GLN A 285 -7.16 -5.65 9.97
C GLN A 285 -7.70 -6.49 8.79
N SER A 286 -6.81 -7.00 7.93
CA SER A 286 -7.15 -7.88 6.79
C SER A 286 -7.44 -9.30 7.27
N VAL A 287 -8.58 -9.48 7.92
CA VAL A 287 -9.05 -10.74 8.51
C VAL A 287 -10.56 -10.88 8.30
N ILE A 288 -11.01 -12.10 8.04
CA ILE A 288 -12.41 -12.46 8.08
C ILE A 288 -12.63 -13.63 9.03
N TRP A 289 -13.70 -13.61 9.81
CA TRP A 289 -14.04 -14.69 10.71
C TRP A 289 -14.99 -15.66 10.03
N PHE A 290 -14.71 -16.95 10.15
CA PHE A 290 -15.52 -18.03 9.60
C PHE A 290 -16.04 -18.91 10.74
N SER A 291 -17.33 -19.24 10.74
CA SER A 291 -17.89 -20.22 11.67
C SER A 291 -17.88 -21.60 11.01
N PRO A 292 -17.13 -22.59 11.52
CA PRO A 292 -17.19 -23.95 10.99
C PRO A 292 -18.56 -24.59 11.16
N ASP A 293 -19.30 -24.24 12.23
CA ASP A 293 -20.61 -24.82 12.54
C ASP A 293 -21.73 -24.33 11.60
N THR A 294 -21.71 -23.05 11.24
CA THR A 294 -22.75 -22.42 10.40
C THR A 294 -22.30 -22.15 8.96
N GLU A 295 -21.01 -22.37 8.68
CA GLU A 295 -20.34 -22.01 7.42
C GLU A 295 -20.49 -20.52 7.04
N GLU A 296 -20.67 -19.63 8.02
CA GLU A 296 -20.86 -18.21 7.79
C GLU A 296 -19.57 -17.39 7.96
N PHE A 297 -19.40 -16.42 7.07
CA PHE A 297 -18.36 -15.41 7.11
C PHE A 297 -18.83 -14.13 7.83
N SER A 298 -17.91 -13.44 8.51
CA SER A 298 -18.18 -12.26 9.31
C SER A 298 -16.96 -11.35 9.42
N LEU A 299 -17.13 -10.03 9.32
CA LEU A 299 -16.07 -9.05 9.63
C LEU A 299 -15.79 -8.89 11.13
N LEU A 300 -16.58 -9.55 11.97
CA LEU A 300 -16.49 -9.46 13.42
C LEU A 300 -16.14 -10.82 14.03
N PRO A 301 -15.30 -10.85 15.08
CA PRO A 301 -15.08 -12.07 15.85
C PRO A 301 -16.36 -12.53 16.55
N GLY A 302 -16.40 -13.81 16.90
CA GLY A 302 -17.53 -14.43 17.59
C GLY A 302 -17.16 -15.79 18.16
N LYS A 303 -17.98 -16.28 19.09
CA LYS A 303 -17.80 -17.62 19.68
C LYS A 303 -17.80 -18.68 18.57
N GLY A 304 -16.83 -19.58 18.61
CA GLY A 304 -16.68 -20.67 17.62
C GLY A 304 -16.19 -20.21 16.23
N LYS A 305 -15.96 -18.91 16.00
CA LYS A 305 -15.43 -18.42 14.72
C LYS A 305 -13.91 -18.46 14.72
N VAL A 306 -13.34 -18.93 13.62
CA VAL A 306 -11.90 -18.95 13.36
C VAL A 306 -11.51 -17.76 12.49
N ALA A 307 -10.37 -17.14 12.78
CA ALA A 307 -9.84 -16.04 11.99
C ALA A 307 -9.17 -16.58 10.72
N LEU A 308 -9.58 -16.09 9.56
CA LEU A 308 -8.97 -16.36 8.27
C LEU A 308 -8.16 -15.13 7.86
N GLU A 309 -6.85 -15.26 7.79
CA GLU A 309 -5.90 -14.18 7.52
C GLU A 309 -4.84 -14.59 6.49
N GLY A 310 -4.02 -13.63 6.05
CA GLY A 310 -2.90 -13.90 5.15
C GLY A 310 -3.28 -14.33 3.73
N PHE A 311 -4.57 -14.25 3.36
CA PHE A 311 -5.05 -14.64 2.04
C PHE A 311 -4.38 -13.82 0.92
N LYS A 312 -4.24 -12.48 1.02
CA LYS A 312 -3.51 -11.70 -0.02
C LYS A 312 -2.06 -12.14 -0.17
N ALA A 313 -1.33 -12.32 0.94
CA ALA A 313 0.05 -12.77 0.88
C ALA A 313 0.18 -14.18 0.29
N GLY A 314 -0.72 -15.09 0.65
CA GLY A 314 -0.75 -16.44 0.08
C GLY A 314 -1.17 -16.46 -1.40
N ILE A 315 -2.03 -15.53 -1.86
CA ILE A 315 -2.33 -15.34 -3.28
C ILE A 315 -1.07 -14.91 -4.04
N LEU A 316 -0.35 -13.91 -3.53
CA LEU A 316 0.91 -13.43 -4.11
C LEU A 316 2.01 -14.50 -4.11
N ALA A 317 1.99 -15.41 -3.14
CA ALA A 317 2.88 -16.58 -3.12
C ALA A 317 2.50 -17.68 -4.14
N GLY A 318 1.41 -17.51 -4.89
CA GLY A 318 0.89 -18.47 -5.88
C GLY A 318 -0.14 -19.46 -5.35
N GLY A 319 -0.57 -19.31 -4.09
CA GLY A 319 -1.46 -20.24 -3.36
C GLY A 319 -2.94 -19.89 -3.38
N GLY A 320 -3.42 -19.02 -4.28
CA GLY A 320 -4.80 -18.51 -4.28
C GLY A 320 -5.90 -19.58 -4.28
N GLY A 321 -5.74 -20.62 -5.10
CA GLY A 321 -6.68 -21.75 -5.16
C GLY A 321 -6.52 -22.80 -4.05
N LYS A 322 -5.49 -22.67 -3.20
CA LYS A 322 -5.29 -23.59 -2.07
C LYS A 322 -6.17 -23.19 -0.88
N ARG A 323 -6.48 -24.17 -0.03
CA ARG A 323 -7.17 -23.93 1.24
C ARG A 323 -6.41 -22.92 2.09
N ILE A 324 -7.13 -22.03 2.77
CA ILE A 324 -6.53 -21.05 3.68
C ILE A 324 -6.02 -21.71 4.96
N LEU A 325 -6.79 -22.67 5.49
CA LEU A 325 -6.41 -23.55 6.60
C LEU A 325 -6.64 -25.01 6.17
N PRO A 326 -5.79 -25.97 6.58
CA PRO A 326 -5.87 -27.36 6.08
C PRO A 326 -7.22 -28.05 6.35
N ASP A 327 -7.80 -27.74 7.50
CA ASP A 327 -9.04 -28.30 8.06
C ASP A 327 -10.32 -27.64 7.52
N LEU A 328 -10.21 -26.52 6.82
CA LEU A 328 -11.37 -25.81 6.25
C LEU A 328 -11.44 -25.98 4.73
N ALA A 329 -12.66 -26.13 4.22
CA ALA A 329 -12.90 -26.22 2.78
C ALA A 329 -12.79 -24.86 2.05
N VAL A 330 -12.38 -23.79 2.74
CA VAL A 330 -12.32 -22.41 2.21
C VAL A 330 -10.96 -22.16 1.54
N THR A 331 -10.97 -21.69 0.28
CA THR A 331 -9.73 -21.28 -0.41
C THR A 331 -9.31 -19.85 -0.07
N ARG A 332 -8.06 -19.47 -0.36
CA ARG A 332 -7.60 -18.08 -0.18
C ARG A 332 -8.37 -17.10 -1.06
N ASN A 333 -8.69 -17.48 -2.31
CA ASN A 333 -9.49 -16.64 -3.20
C ASN A 333 -10.94 -16.48 -2.70
N GLU A 334 -11.57 -17.56 -2.22
CA GLU A 334 -12.90 -17.51 -1.60
C GLU A 334 -12.89 -16.60 -0.35
N ALA A 335 -11.89 -16.72 0.52
CA ALA A 335 -11.74 -15.88 1.71
C ALA A 335 -11.52 -14.40 1.34
N ALA A 336 -10.72 -14.11 0.30
CA ALA A 336 -10.49 -12.74 -0.17
C ALA A 336 -11.77 -12.11 -0.72
N ALA A 337 -12.55 -12.83 -1.53
CA ALA A 337 -13.85 -12.36 -2.03
C ALA A 337 -14.84 -12.15 -0.88
N ALA A 338 -14.90 -13.10 0.06
CA ALA A 338 -15.74 -13.02 1.25
C ALA A 338 -15.34 -11.88 2.19
N PHE A 339 -14.08 -11.44 2.19
CA PHE A 339 -13.60 -10.28 2.92
C PHE A 339 -13.93 -8.96 2.22
N LEU A 340 -13.67 -8.85 0.92
CA LEU A 340 -13.90 -7.61 0.17
C LEU A 340 -15.39 -7.25 0.09
N ALA A 341 -16.28 -8.22 -0.12
CA ALA A 341 -17.72 -7.97 -0.24
C ALA A 341 -18.33 -7.20 0.96
N PRO A 342 -18.24 -7.69 2.21
CA PRO A 342 -18.74 -6.96 3.37
C PRO A 342 -17.91 -5.71 3.68
N GLN A 343 -16.62 -5.64 3.33
CA GLN A 343 -15.83 -4.41 3.52
C GLN A 343 -16.33 -3.27 2.64
N LEU A 344 -16.63 -3.56 1.37
CA LEU A 344 -17.18 -2.60 0.42
C LEU A 344 -18.62 -2.24 0.77
N ALA A 345 -19.46 -3.22 1.13
CA ALA A 345 -20.81 -2.95 1.63
C ALA A 345 -20.76 -2.06 2.88
N HIS A 346 -19.93 -2.38 3.87
CA HIS A 346 -19.71 -1.54 5.04
C HIS A 346 -19.27 -0.12 4.66
N CYS A 347 -18.44 0.05 3.63
CA CYS A 347 -18.03 1.37 3.14
C CYS A 347 -19.19 2.17 2.55
N LEU A 348 -20.05 1.54 1.74
CA LEU A 348 -21.24 2.18 1.19
C LEU A 348 -22.22 2.59 2.28
N GLY A 349 -22.49 1.72 3.27
CA GLY A 349 -23.37 2.06 4.38
C GLY A 349 -22.79 3.14 5.30
N TRP A 350 -21.48 3.10 5.58
CA TRP A 350 -20.80 4.18 6.31
C TRP A 350 -20.96 5.51 5.57
N TYR A 351 -20.75 5.53 4.26
CA TYR A 351 -20.91 6.73 3.44
C TYR A 351 -22.36 7.23 3.50
N GLY A 352 -23.35 6.34 3.29
CA GLY A 352 -24.76 6.68 3.34
C GLY A 352 -25.22 7.24 4.69
N LYS A 353 -24.67 6.71 5.79
CA LYS A 353 -25.01 7.12 7.17
C LYS A 353 -24.33 8.43 7.59
N THR A 354 -23.09 8.65 7.18
CA THR A 354 -22.26 9.74 7.73
C THR A 354 -22.04 10.90 6.78
N LEU A 355 -22.23 10.71 5.47
CA LEU A 355 -22.01 11.70 4.42
C LEU A 355 -20.68 12.45 4.60
N PRO A 356 -19.55 11.73 4.60
CA PRO A 356 -18.26 12.29 5.02
C PRO A 356 -17.74 13.37 4.08
N LEU A 357 -18.33 13.50 2.88
CA LEU A 357 -18.03 14.54 1.89
C LEU A 357 -19.00 15.74 1.93
N GLY A 358 -19.91 15.77 2.91
CA GLY A 358 -20.93 16.80 3.10
C GLY A 358 -22.31 16.43 2.55
N GLY A 359 -23.36 17.15 3.00
CA GLY A 359 -24.75 16.86 2.67
C GLY A 359 -25.11 16.94 1.19
N ASP A 360 -24.46 17.85 0.46
CA ASP A 360 -24.66 18.04 -0.99
C ASP A 360 -23.78 17.14 -1.86
N ALA A 361 -23.00 16.23 -1.24
CA ALA A 361 -22.18 15.28 -1.98
C ALA A 361 -23.04 14.24 -2.73
N ALA A 362 -22.46 13.66 -3.77
CA ALA A 362 -23.11 12.58 -4.50
C ALA A 362 -23.45 11.41 -3.57
N ARG A 363 -24.56 10.72 -3.86
CA ARG A 363 -25.11 9.65 -3.03
C ARG A 363 -24.76 8.24 -3.50
N ASN A 364 -24.16 8.13 -4.68
CA ASN A 364 -23.74 6.85 -5.24
C ASN A 364 -22.29 6.94 -5.72
N PHE A 365 -21.66 5.78 -5.85
CA PHE A 365 -20.27 5.70 -6.31
C PHE A 365 -20.19 5.92 -7.83
N LEU A 366 -19.12 6.57 -8.29
CA LEU A 366 -18.67 6.62 -9.67
C LEU A 366 -17.80 5.42 -9.98
N ALA A 367 -16.84 5.13 -9.10
CA ALA A 367 -15.88 4.04 -9.26
C ALA A 367 -15.40 3.49 -7.91
N ILE A 368 -14.94 2.25 -7.93
CA ILE A 368 -14.29 1.54 -6.82
C ILE A 368 -12.96 0.99 -7.35
N ASN A 369 -11.89 1.69 -6.98
CA ASN A 369 -10.53 1.39 -7.43
C ASN A 369 -9.83 0.55 -6.36
N ILE A 370 -9.39 -0.65 -6.74
CA ILE A 370 -8.75 -1.60 -5.82
C ILE A 370 -7.26 -1.69 -6.16
N GLY A 371 -6.43 -1.44 -5.15
CA GLY A 371 -4.97 -1.50 -5.25
C GLY A 371 -4.45 -2.92 -5.42
N ILE A 372 -3.60 -3.12 -6.42
CA ILE A 372 -2.81 -4.35 -6.62
C ILE A 372 -1.32 -4.02 -6.79
N PRO A 373 -0.39 -4.91 -6.38
CA PRO A 373 1.03 -4.70 -6.61
C PRO A 373 1.35 -4.54 -8.11
N VAL A 374 2.33 -3.71 -8.46
CA VAL A 374 2.70 -3.47 -9.88
C VAL A 374 3.10 -4.75 -10.59
N ALA A 375 3.96 -5.56 -9.95
CA ALA A 375 4.42 -6.83 -10.51
C ALA A 375 3.26 -7.80 -10.77
N ALA A 376 2.15 -7.67 -10.04
CA ALA A 376 0.97 -8.50 -10.25
C ALA A 376 0.26 -8.20 -11.58
N GLN A 377 0.46 -7.04 -12.22
CA GLN A 377 -0.11 -6.74 -13.55
C GLN A 377 0.61 -7.47 -14.68
N ASP A 378 1.92 -7.66 -14.56
CA ASP A 378 2.70 -8.42 -15.55
C ASP A 378 2.57 -9.94 -15.34
N ASP A 379 2.24 -10.39 -14.12
CA ASP A 379 1.81 -11.77 -13.86
C ASP A 379 0.35 -11.99 -14.27
N THR A 380 0.16 -12.48 -15.49
CA THR A 380 -1.16 -12.82 -16.05
C THR A 380 -2.02 -13.70 -15.14
N LYS A 381 -1.43 -14.61 -14.34
CA LYS A 381 -2.20 -15.47 -13.44
C LYS A 381 -2.67 -14.69 -12.21
N THR A 382 -1.76 -13.99 -11.53
CA THR A 382 -2.09 -13.23 -10.32
C THR A 382 -3.08 -12.10 -10.63
N TYR A 383 -2.86 -11.36 -11.74
CA TYR A 383 -3.80 -10.35 -12.20
C TYR A 383 -5.20 -10.93 -12.44
N ARG A 384 -5.25 -12.09 -13.11
CA ARG A 384 -6.50 -12.80 -13.40
C ARG A 384 -7.21 -13.26 -12.13
N ASP A 385 -6.47 -13.77 -11.14
CA ASP A 385 -7.01 -14.16 -9.84
C ASP A 385 -7.65 -12.95 -9.12
N PHE A 386 -6.99 -11.78 -9.13
CA PHE A 386 -7.58 -10.57 -8.54
C PHE A 386 -8.84 -10.09 -9.28
N ARG A 387 -8.86 -10.11 -10.62
CA ARG A 387 -10.06 -9.72 -11.39
C ARG A 387 -11.26 -10.60 -11.03
N HIS A 388 -11.01 -11.89 -10.92
CA HIS A 388 -12.04 -12.85 -10.56
C HIS A 388 -12.51 -12.69 -9.11
N ILE A 389 -11.59 -12.44 -8.17
CA ILE A 389 -11.93 -12.11 -6.77
C ILE A 389 -12.80 -10.86 -6.69
N VAL A 390 -12.47 -9.80 -7.44
CA VAL A 390 -13.24 -8.54 -7.44
C VAL A 390 -14.63 -8.74 -8.06
N SER A 391 -14.72 -9.46 -9.18
CA SER A 391 -16.01 -9.85 -9.76
C SER A 391 -16.87 -10.61 -8.75
N ALA A 392 -16.29 -11.60 -8.05
CA ALA A 392 -16.99 -12.37 -7.04
C ALA A 392 -17.41 -11.51 -5.84
N ALA A 393 -16.52 -10.64 -5.35
CA ALA A 393 -16.82 -9.73 -4.26
C ALA A 393 -18.01 -8.82 -4.61
N ARG A 394 -18.05 -8.26 -5.82
CA ARG A 394 -19.16 -7.43 -6.29
C ARG A 394 -20.49 -8.20 -6.37
N ALA A 395 -20.47 -9.45 -6.82
CA ALA A 395 -21.66 -10.31 -6.84
C ALA A 395 -22.13 -10.66 -5.41
N LEU A 396 -21.21 -10.72 -4.44
CA LEU A 396 -21.50 -11.04 -3.05
C LEU A 396 -21.97 -9.83 -2.22
N MET A 397 -21.64 -8.60 -2.61
CA MET A 397 -22.01 -7.38 -1.86
C MET A 397 -23.51 -7.29 -1.50
N PRO A 398 -24.48 -7.60 -2.40
CA PRO A 398 -25.90 -7.62 -2.03
C PRO A 398 -26.29 -8.64 -0.96
N HIS A 399 -25.42 -9.62 -0.67
CA HIS A 399 -25.63 -10.72 0.28
C HIS A 399 -24.73 -10.60 1.52
N ALA A 400 -24.06 -9.47 1.72
CA ALA A 400 -23.01 -9.35 2.73
C ALA A 400 -23.49 -9.46 4.19
N THR A 401 -24.81 -9.39 4.45
CA THR A 401 -25.40 -9.59 5.79
C THR A 401 -25.50 -11.05 6.21
N CYS A 402 -25.52 -12.00 5.27
CA CYS A 402 -25.60 -13.43 5.53
C CYS A 402 -24.78 -14.16 4.46
N LEU A 403 -23.47 -14.22 4.68
CA LEU A 403 -22.52 -14.70 3.71
C LEU A 403 -22.09 -16.13 4.06
N THR A 404 -22.75 -17.12 3.49
CA THR A 404 -22.41 -18.55 3.69
C THR A 404 -21.32 -18.99 2.71
N HIS A 405 -20.59 -20.06 3.06
CA HIS A 405 -19.57 -20.65 2.17
C HIS A 405 -20.12 -21.12 0.84
N ASN A 406 -21.30 -21.75 0.85
CA ASN A 406 -21.97 -22.14 -0.38
C ASN A 406 -22.26 -20.93 -1.29
N LYS A 407 -22.74 -19.81 -0.72
CA LYS A 407 -22.99 -18.59 -1.51
C LYS A 407 -21.70 -17.99 -2.06
N VAL A 408 -20.63 -17.92 -1.25
CA VAL A 408 -19.31 -17.46 -1.70
C VAL A 408 -18.81 -18.30 -2.87
N ARG A 409 -18.87 -19.63 -2.72
CA ARG A 409 -18.43 -20.58 -3.74
C ARG A 409 -19.25 -20.50 -5.02
N GLU A 410 -20.56 -20.36 -4.90
CA GLU A 410 -21.49 -20.18 -6.03
C GLU A 410 -21.14 -18.91 -6.80
N CYS A 411 -21.08 -17.75 -6.13
CA CYS A 411 -20.75 -16.48 -6.78
C CYS A 411 -19.33 -16.47 -7.35
N TYR A 412 -18.36 -17.08 -6.66
CA TYR A 412 -17.00 -17.18 -7.15
C TYR A 412 -16.95 -18.02 -8.44
N ARG A 413 -17.58 -19.20 -8.48
CA ARG A 413 -17.65 -20.04 -9.69
C ARG A 413 -18.39 -19.38 -10.85
N ALA A 414 -19.42 -18.59 -10.56
CA ALA A 414 -20.21 -17.89 -11.58
C ALA A 414 -19.54 -16.60 -12.09
N SER A 415 -18.53 -16.11 -11.39
CA SER A 415 -17.84 -14.87 -11.75
C SER A 415 -16.96 -15.04 -12.99
N THR A 416 -16.77 -13.96 -13.72
CA THR A 416 -15.86 -13.95 -14.88
C THR A 416 -14.51 -13.38 -14.47
N HIS A 417 -13.63 -13.21 -15.46
CA HIS A 417 -12.42 -12.41 -15.31
C HIS A 417 -12.65 -10.97 -15.75
N ASP A 418 -13.87 -10.57 -16.08
CA ASP A 418 -14.19 -9.19 -16.42
C ASP A 418 -14.46 -8.40 -15.14
N LEU A 419 -14.00 -7.16 -15.11
CA LEU A 419 -14.30 -6.29 -13.99
C LEU A 419 -15.73 -5.75 -14.13
N PRO A 420 -16.51 -5.70 -13.05
CA PRO A 420 -17.83 -5.08 -13.05
C PRO A 420 -17.77 -3.59 -13.43
N ALA A 421 -18.88 -3.03 -13.93
CA ALA A 421 -18.97 -1.61 -14.20
C ALA A 421 -18.65 -0.77 -12.95
N GLY A 422 -17.76 0.22 -13.10
CA GLY A 422 -17.29 1.06 -12.00
C GLY A 422 -16.32 0.37 -11.04
N PHE A 423 -15.72 -0.76 -11.41
CA PHE A 423 -14.66 -1.41 -10.65
C PHE A 423 -13.36 -1.48 -11.45
N ASP A 424 -12.26 -1.05 -10.85
CA ASP A 424 -10.96 -1.05 -11.50
C ASP A 424 -9.88 -1.65 -10.60
N LEU A 425 -8.92 -2.33 -11.23
CA LEU A 425 -7.68 -2.74 -10.58
C LEU A 425 -6.58 -1.76 -10.94
N VAL A 426 -6.12 -1.01 -9.95
CA VAL A 426 -5.16 0.07 -10.12
C VAL A 426 -3.81 -0.32 -9.49
N PRO A 427 -2.68 -0.16 -10.20
CA PRO A 427 -1.36 -0.39 -9.63
C PRO A 427 -1.11 0.47 -8.39
N GLU A 428 -0.64 -0.16 -7.32
CA GLU A 428 -0.24 0.52 -6.09
C GLU A 428 0.80 1.62 -6.38
N LEU A 429 1.70 1.43 -7.36
CA LEU A 429 2.62 2.48 -7.82
C LEU A 429 1.91 3.72 -8.36
N THR A 430 0.95 3.54 -9.29
CA THR A 430 0.22 4.69 -9.85
C THR A 430 -0.57 5.42 -8.77
N ALA A 431 -1.13 4.68 -7.80
CA ALA A 431 -1.79 5.30 -6.65
C ALA A 431 -0.79 6.09 -5.77
N ALA A 432 0.35 5.49 -5.42
CA ALA A 432 1.39 6.16 -4.63
C ALA A 432 1.89 7.44 -5.30
N ILE A 433 2.15 7.37 -6.61
CA ILE A 433 2.66 8.51 -7.39
C ILE A 433 1.57 9.54 -7.62
N SER A 434 0.30 9.17 -7.85
CA SER A 434 -0.77 10.16 -8.06
C SER A 434 -0.90 11.12 -6.88
N GLY A 435 -0.72 10.64 -5.65
CA GLY A 435 -0.65 11.51 -4.48
C GLY A 435 0.57 12.45 -4.50
N TYR A 436 1.73 11.95 -4.92
CA TYR A 436 2.98 12.71 -5.02
C TYR A 436 3.01 13.71 -6.17
N ALA A 437 2.58 13.33 -7.37
CA ALA A 437 2.66 14.12 -8.60
C ALA A 437 1.83 15.41 -8.54
N ASN A 438 0.79 15.41 -7.71
CA ASN A 438 -0.05 16.58 -7.44
C ASN A 438 0.61 17.61 -6.49
N GLU A 439 1.75 17.28 -5.87
CA GLU A 439 2.45 18.21 -4.99
C GLU A 439 3.27 19.25 -5.77
N PRO A 440 3.32 20.52 -5.33
CA PRO A 440 4.09 21.56 -6.02
C PRO A 440 5.58 21.24 -6.18
N PHE A 441 6.14 20.51 -5.22
CA PHE A 441 7.55 20.10 -5.18
C PHE A 441 7.84 18.79 -5.94
N ALA A 442 6.83 18.15 -6.55
CA ALA A 442 7.04 16.96 -7.35
C ALA A 442 7.99 17.25 -8.52
N ARG A 443 8.97 16.37 -8.76
CA ARG A 443 9.98 16.58 -9.79
C ARG A 443 9.72 15.63 -10.95
N ASP A 444 9.92 16.09 -12.17
CA ASP A 444 10.07 15.19 -13.29
C ASP A 444 11.45 14.52 -13.25
N GLY A 445 11.58 13.35 -13.88
CA GLY A 445 12.81 12.59 -13.96
C GLY A 445 12.79 11.27 -13.21
N ALA A 446 13.99 10.75 -12.93
CA ALA A 446 14.19 9.42 -12.40
C ALA A 446 13.82 9.31 -10.91
N HIS A 447 13.08 8.27 -10.58
CA HIS A 447 12.64 7.96 -9.23
C HIS A 447 12.87 6.48 -8.89
N ILE A 448 13.12 6.21 -7.62
CA ILE A 448 12.95 4.89 -7.01
C ILE A 448 11.84 4.99 -5.97
N LEU A 449 10.83 4.13 -6.05
CA LEU A 449 9.86 3.91 -4.98
C LEU A 449 10.22 2.64 -4.21
N ILE A 450 10.30 2.74 -2.89
CA ILE A 450 10.36 1.62 -1.95
C ILE A 450 9.09 1.64 -1.11
N ASP A 451 8.21 0.66 -1.29
CA ASP A 451 7.07 0.42 -0.40
C ASP A 451 7.36 -0.78 0.49
N VAL A 452 7.45 -0.53 1.80
CA VAL A 452 7.59 -1.61 2.79
C VAL A 452 6.26 -1.84 3.48
N GLY A 453 5.55 -2.85 2.99
CA GLY A 453 4.32 -3.34 3.57
C GLY A 453 4.55 -4.19 4.83
N ALA A 454 3.48 -4.87 5.25
CA ALA A 454 3.61 -5.88 6.30
C ALA A 454 4.26 -7.16 5.76
N SER A 455 3.78 -7.70 4.64
CA SER A 455 4.34 -8.93 4.09
C SER A 455 5.33 -8.69 2.96
N THR A 456 5.16 -7.60 2.21
CA THR A 456 5.90 -7.36 0.96
C THR A 456 6.87 -6.17 1.06
N LEU A 457 7.92 -6.24 0.24
CA LEU A 457 8.77 -5.14 -0.16
C LEU A 457 8.58 -4.97 -1.67
N ASP A 458 8.15 -3.78 -2.07
CA ASP A 458 7.96 -3.43 -3.47
C ASP A 458 8.99 -2.37 -3.84
N VAL A 459 9.79 -2.64 -4.86
CA VAL A 459 10.81 -1.70 -5.36
C VAL A 459 10.54 -1.43 -6.83
N VAL A 460 10.46 -0.16 -7.20
CA VAL A 460 10.18 0.26 -8.58
C VAL A 460 11.12 1.38 -9.00
N ALA A 461 11.75 1.22 -10.17
CA ALA A 461 12.48 2.28 -10.86
C ALA A 461 11.62 2.86 -11.99
N PHE A 462 11.35 4.16 -11.94
CA PHE A 462 10.48 4.81 -12.91
C PHE A 462 10.91 6.23 -13.27
N ASN A 463 10.40 6.74 -14.39
CA ASN A 463 10.46 8.15 -14.76
C ASN A 463 9.09 8.79 -14.56
N LEU A 464 9.05 9.95 -13.90
CA LEU A 464 7.87 10.83 -13.94
C LEU A 464 8.08 11.84 -15.07
N VAL A 465 7.10 11.95 -15.98
CA VAL A 465 7.17 12.83 -17.16
C VAL A 465 5.98 13.78 -17.15
N ASN A 466 6.27 15.08 -17.13
CA ASN A 466 5.29 16.17 -17.08
C ASN A 466 4.28 16.04 -15.94
N ARG A 467 4.61 15.30 -14.88
CA ARG A 467 3.68 14.93 -13.79
C ARG A 467 2.38 14.25 -14.25
N GLU A 468 2.34 13.73 -15.47
CA GLU A 468 1.15 13.12 -16.10
C GLU A 468 1.37 11.65 -16.45
N ARG A 469 2.63 11.24 -16.66
CA ARG A 469 2.97 9.89 -17.13
C ARG A 469 4.08 9.27 -16.31
N VAL A 470 3.95 7.97 -16.08
CA VAL A 470 4.91 7.15 -15.36
C VAL A 470 5.44 6.08 -16.32
N ALA A 471 6.75 6.04 -16.52
CA ALA A 471 7.41 4.95 -17.23
C ALA A 471 8.17 4.09 -16.22
N ALA A 472 7.63 2.92 -15.86
CA ALA A 472 8.27 1.99 -14.93
C ALA A 472 9.23 1.07 -15.69
N PHE A 473 10.54 1.24 -15.49
CA PHE A 473 11.57 0.48 -16.19
C PHE A 473 11.84 -0.88 -15.57
N ALA A 474 11.69 -0.99 -14.26
CA ALA A 474 11.86 -2.22 -13.50
C ALA A 474 10.99 -2.16 -12.25
N ALA A 475 10.42 -3.30 -11.87
CA ALA A 475 9.62 -3.46 -10.68
C ALA A 475 9.83 -4.88 -10.13
N GLU A 476 10.04 -5.00 -8.82
CA GLU A 476 10.14 -6.28 -8.13
C GLU A 476 9.34 -6.26 -6.84
N VAL A 477 8.73 -7.39 -6.50
CA VAL A 477 7.94 -7.58 -5.28
C VAL A 477 8.33 -8.92 -4.65
N ASN A 478 8.83 -8.88 -3.41
CA ASN A 478 9.11 -10.08 -2.64
C ASN A 478 8.49 -10.01 -1.24
N LEU A 479 8.42 -11.15 -0.57
CA LEU A 479 7.96 -11.27 0.82
C LEU A 479 9.04 -10.79 1.81
N LEU A 480 9.41 -9.51 1.72
CA LEU A 480 10.43 -8.88 2.57
C LEU A 480 9.84 -7.70 3.36
N GLY A 481 8.56 -7.77 3.73
CA GLY A 481 7.92 -6.76 4.59
C GLY A 481 8.21 -6.92 6.09
N ALA A 482 7.64 -6.05 6.92
CA ALA A 482 7.87 -6.06 8.38
C ALA A 482 7.44 -7.36 9.10
N ALA A 483 6.29 -7.93 8.77
CA ALA A 483 5.83 -9.21 9.31
C ALA A 483 6.62 -10.39 8.73
N ALA A 484 7.12 -10.28 7.50
CA ALA A 484 8.01 -11.29 6.94
C ALA A 484 9.38 -11.30 7.64
N LEU A 485 9.87 -10.13 8.08
CA LEU A 485 11.04 -10.01 8.95
C LEU A 485 10.83 -10.71 10.28
N GLU A 486 9.69 -10.49 10.95
CA GLU A 486 9.40 -11.19 12.22
C GLU A 486 9.29 -12.71 12.01
N ALA A 487 8.65 -13.15 10.92
CA ALA A 487 8.58 -14.57 10.57
C ALA A 487 9.98 -15.18 10.35
N ALA A 488 10.85 -14.47 9.63
CA ALA A 488 12.23 -14.90 9.40
C ALA A 488 13.02 -15.01 10.70
N ARG A 489 12.84 -14.06 11.64
CA ARG A 489 13.44 -14.12 12.99
C ARG A 489 12.96 -15.32 13.79
N CYS A 490 11.66 -15.61 13.76
CA CYS A 490 11.10 -16.79 14.42
C CYS A 490 11.67 -18.10 13.86
N ASP A 491 11.99 -18.12 12.57
CA ASP A 491 12.65 -19.25 11.90
C ASP A 491 14.20 -19.24 12.03
N GLY A 492 14.76 -18.32 12.81
CA GLY A 492 16.19 -18.28 13.13
C GLY A 492 17.08 -17.63 12.05
N PHE A 493 16.50 -16.95 11.07
CA PHE A 493 17.30 -16.18 10.11
C PHE A 493 17.81 -14.87 10.72
N PRO A 494 19.08 -14.52 10.51
CA PRO A 494 19.65 -13.29 11.03
C PRO A 494 19.17 -12.06 10.27
N ASP A 495 18.96 -10.95 10.98
CA ASP A 495 18.57 -9.65 10.42
C ASP A 495 19.51 -9.19 9.29
N ASP A 496 20.80 -9.47 9.39
CA ASP A 496 21.80 -9.12 8.36
C ASP A 496 21.56 -9.86 7.03
N LEU A 497 21.07 -11.10 7.07
CA LEU A 497 20.70 -11.84 5.86
C LEU A 497 19.41 -11.30 5.25
N PHE A 498 18.43 -10.94 6.08
CA PHE A 498 17.19 -10.32 5.62
C PHE A 498 17.48 -8.97 4.95
N ARG A 499 18.28 -8.10 5.60
CA ARG A 499 18.71 -6.81 5.05
C ARG A 499 19.44 -6.97 3.72
N ARG A 500 20.33 -7.97 3.60
CA ARG A 500 21.00 -8.31 2.33
C ARG A 500 20.00 -8.69 1.25
N SER A 501 18.95 -9.44 1.59
CA SER A 501 17.89 -9.80 0.65
C SER A 501 17.12 -8.56 0.16
N CYS A 502 16.84 -7.59 1.03
CA CYS A 502 16.24 -6.30 0.63
C CYS A 502 17.17 -5.52 -0.33
N ILE A 503 18.48 -5.49 -0.05
CA ILE A 503 19.48 -4.84 -0.91
C ILE A 503 19.56 -5.56 -2.26
N GLU A 504 19.58 -6.90 -2.28
CA GLU A 504 19.63 -7.67 -3.53
C GLU A 504 18.41 -7.40 -4.43
N GLN A 505 17.21 -7.30 -3.85
CA GLN A 505 16.01 -6.91 -4.62
C GLN A 505 16.13 -5.49 -5.18
N TYR A 506 16.60 -4.53 -4.37
CA TYR A 506 16.86 -3.17 -4.86
C TYR A 506 17.90 -3.16 -5.99
N ASP A 507 19.00 -3.88 -5.83
CA ASP A 507 20.08 -3.95 -6.81
C ASP A 507 19.59 -4.58 -8.11
N GLN A 508 18.72 -5.59 -8.07
CA GLN A 508 18.10 -6.15 -9.27
C GLN A 508 17.33 -5.08 -10.06
N VAL A 509 16.46 -4.32 -9.38
CA VAL A 509 15.67 -3.26 -10.01
C VAL A 509 16.56 -2.12 -10.52
N PHE A 510 17.48 -1.63 -9.70
CA PHE A 510 18.34 -0.51 -10.04
C PHE A 510 19.35 -0.85 -11.14
N ASN A 511 19.96 -2.05 -11.09
CA ASN A 511 20.91 -2.49 -12.11
C ASN A 511 20.23 -2.76 -13.45
N TYR A 512 18.98 -3.26 -13.45
CA TYR A 512 18.20 -3.36 -14.67
C TYR A 512 17.90 -1.97 -15.26
N ALA A 513 17.40 -1.04 -14.45
CA ALA A 513 17.05 0.30 -14.92
C ALA A 513 18.26 1.09 -15.47
N ARG A 514 19.44 0.94 -14.85
CA ARG A 514 20.67 1.61 -15.31
C ARG A 514 21.33 0.94 -16.51
N HIS A 515 20.88 -0.25 -16.92
CA HIS A 515 21.48 -0.98 -18.03
C HIS A 515 21.55 -0.10 -19.30
N PRO A 516 22.62 -0.17 -20.11
CA PRO A 516 22.81 0.71 -21.28
C PRO A 516 21.66 0.70 -22.29
N ARG A 517 20.88 -0.39 -22.30
CA ARG A 517 19.74 -0.58 -23.19
C ARG A 517 18.37 -0.23 -22.58
N VAL A 518 18.31 0.24 -21.33
CA VAL A 518 17.05 0.51 -20.63
C VAL A 518 16.89 2.02 -20.42
N ALA A 519 17.50 2.59 -19.38
CA ALA A 519 17.41 4.01 -19.08
C ALA A 519 18.72 4.58 -18.50
N PRO A 520 19.86 4.43 -19.21
CA PRO A 520 21.17 4.82 -18.68
C PRO A 520 21.26 6.31 -18.35
N ARG A 521 20.66 7.18 -19.18
CA ARG A 521 20.63 8.64 -18.95
C ARG A 521 19.80 9.06 -17.74
N ASN A 522 19.06 8.13 -17.13
CA ASN A 522 18.23 8.37 -15.95
C ASN A 522 18.88 7.77 -14.69
N PHE A 523 19.47 6.57 -14.78
CA PHE A 523 19.91 5.82 -13.59
C PHE A 523 21.43 5.55 -13.51
N ASP A 524 22.16 5.56 -14.63
CA ASP A 524 23.61 5.37 -14.60
C ASP A 524 24.31 6.59 -13.98
N ALA A 525 25.14 6.38 -12.96
CA ALA A 525 25.75 7.47 -12.20
C ALA A 525 26.68 8.37 -13.05
N THR A 526 27.25 7.82 -14.14
CA THR A 526 28.16 8.55 -15.04
C THR A 526 27.41 9.26 -16.17
N LEU A 527 26.23 8.77 -16.55
CA LEU A 527 25.45 9.28 -17.68
C LEU A 527 24.24 10.13 -17.26
N ARG A 528 23.75 9.96 -16.02
CA ARG A 528 22.58 10.70 -15.53
C ARG A 528 22.91 12.17 -15.32
N ARG A 529 22.01 13.04 -15.81
CA ARG A 529 22.14 14.50 -15.64
C ARG A 529 21.64 15.00 -14.30
N ASN A 530 20.67 14.29 -13.72
CA ASN A 530 20.02 14.66 -12.48
C ASN A 530 20.14 13.50 -11.48
N PRO A 531 20.17 13.79 -10.16
CA PRO A 531 20.03 12.76 -9.15
C PRO A 531 18.70 12.02 -9.28
N VAL A 532 18.65 10.81 -8.73
CA VAL A 532 17.44 9.98 -8.69
C VAL A 532 16.71 10.24 -7.39
N GLN A 533 15.41 10.56 -7.47
CA GLN A 533 14.60 10.82 -6.29
C GLN A 533 14.21 9.50 -5.61
N LEU A 534 14.64 9.30 -4.36
CA LEU A 534 14.18 8.17 -3.56
C LEU A 534 12.89 8.53 -2.81
N MET A 535 11.88 7.67 -2.92
CA MET A 535 10.62 7.73 -2.19
C MET A 535 10.51 6.47 -1.34
N ALA A 536 10.20 6.62 -0.05
CA ALA A 536 9.95 5.49 0.84
C ALA A 536 8.56 5.63 1.49
N ILE A 537 7.72 4.62 1.31
CA ILE A 537 6.35 4.57 1.80
C ILE A 537 6.08 3.23 2.51
N GLY A 538 4.93 3.15 3.18
CA GLY A 538 4.54 1.95 3.90
C GLY A 538 5.00 1.95 5.36
N GLY A 539 4.21 1.29 6.21
CA GLY A 539 4.46 1.27 7.66
C GLY A 539 5.73 0.49 8.03
N GLY A 540 6.15 -0.45 7.19
CA GLY A 540 7.31 -1.31 7.43
C GLY A 540 8.65 -0.58 7.30
N CYS A 541 8.70 0.60 6.67
CA CYS A 541 9.90 1.43 6.60
C CYS A 541 10.45 1.82 7.97
N LYS A 542 9.66 1.64 9.04
CA LYS A 542 10.02 2.03 10.40
C LYS A 542 10.85 1.01 11.15
N THR A 543 10.90 -0.26 10.71
CA THR A 543 11.70 -1.28 11.39
C THR A 543 13.20 -0.96 11.21
N ALA A 544 14.04 -1.39 12.17
CA ALA A 544 15.47 -1.11 12.13
C ALA A 544 16.13 -1.61 10.83
N VAL A 545 15.84 -2.86 10.44
CA VAL A 545 16.36 -3.49 9.22
C VAL A 545 16.01 -2.69 7.95
N HIS A 546 14.75 -2.25 7.80
CA HIS A 546 14.34 -1.48 6.62
C HIS A 546 14.90 -0.06 6.63
N LYS A 547 14.99 0.59 7.80
CA LYS A 547 15.66 1.90 7.93
C LYS A 547 17.11 1.83 7.50
N GLU A 548 17.85 0.84 7.96
CA GLU A 548 19.25 0.63 7.59
C GLU A 548 19.40 0.32 6.09
N PHE A 549 18.53 -0.52 5.54
CA PHE A 549 18.47 -0.79 4.11
C PHE A 549 18.28 0.52 3.31
N ILE A 550 17.25 1.31 3.63
CA ILE A 550 16.96 2.58 2.95
C ILE A 550 18.12 3.57 3.10
N ALA A 551 18.68 3.70 4.31
CA ALA A 551 19.82 4.57 4.58
C ALA A 551 21.09 4.16 3.82
N ARG A 552 21.25 2.87 3.49
CA ARG A 552 22.38 2.37 2.71
C ARG A 552 22.24 2.63 1.21
N VAL A 553 21.02 2.55 0.67
CA VAL A 553 20.80 2.78 -0.78
C VAL A 553 20.67 4.26 -1.12
N HIS A 554 20.13 5.08 -0.22
CA HIS A 554 19.84 6.49 -0.49
C HIS A 554 21.04 7.30 -1.01
N PRO A 555 22.24 7.23 -0.41
CA PRO A 555 23.41 7.99 -0.89
C PRO A 555 23.86 7.60 -2.31
N THR A 556 23.52 6.41 -2.81
CA THR A 556 23.90 5.95 -4.15
C THR A 556 23.12 6.68 -5.26
N LEU A 557 22.03 7.35 -4.91
CA LEU A 557 21.10 7.99 -5.83
C LEU A 557 21.41 9.49 -6.05
N GLY A 558 22.38 10.03 -5.31
CA GLY A 558 22.79 11.44 -5.31
C GLY A 558 22.21 12.23 -4.13
N ASP A 559 22.30 13.56 -4.18
CA ASP A 559 22.11 14.41 -2.99
C ASP A 559 20.67 14.87 -2.72
N LEU A 560 19.67 14.28 -3.41
CA LEU A 560 18.26 14.60 -3.15
C LEU A 560 17.82 14.05 -1.80
N LYS A 561 16.96 14.78 -1.09
CA LYS A 561 16.39 14.31 0.18
C LYS A 561 15.46 13.12 -0.06
N LEU A 562 15.48 12.16 0.87
CA LEU A 562 14.50 11.09 0.93
C LEU A 562 13.09 11.66 1.09
N MET A 563 12.16 11.21 0.25
CA MET A 563 10.78 11.68 0.26
C MET A 563 9.85 10.67 0.92
N HIS A 564 8.94 11.18 1.75
CA HIS A 564 7.87 10.44 2.40
C HIS A 564 6.52 11.11 2.08
N PRO A 565 5.99 10.91 0.86
CA PRO A 565 4.72 11.51 0.46
C PRO A 565 3.59 11.14 1.43
N SER A 566 2.65 12.06 1.59
CA SER A 566 1.50 11.91 2.49
C SER A 566 0.25 12.45 1.81
N PRO A 567 -0.93 11.87 2.08
CA PRO A 567 -2.18 12.42 1.57
C PRO A 567 -2.54 13.74 2.27
N PRO A 568 -3.51 14.50 1.72
CA PRO A 568 -3.97 15.74 2.31
C PRO A 568 -4.49 15.55 3.74
N ALA A 569 -4.11 16.46 4.65
CA ALA A 569 -4.44 16.34 6.07
C ALA A 569 -5.95 16.31 6.36
N GLN A 570 -6.75 17.00 5.54
CA GLN A 570 -8.22 17.05 5.68
C GLN A 570 -8.92 15.70 5.45
N MET A 571 -8.22 14.70 4.88
CA MET A 571 -8.79 13.36 4.67
C MET A 571 -9.08 12.63 5.99
N THR A 572 -8.44 13.03 7.10
CA THR A 572 -8.57 12.37 8.39
C THR A 572 -9.17 13.31 9.44
N SER A 573 -10.23 12.86 10.10
CA SER A 573 -10.84 13.53 11.27
C SER A 573 -10.21 13.13 12.61
N ILE A 574 -9.51 11.99 12.65
CA ILE A 574 -8.82 11.46 13.83
C ILE A 574 -7.31 11.60 13.62
N LYS A 575 -6.60 12.16 14.61
CA LYS A 575 -5.14 12.31 14.55
C LYS A 575 -4.46 10.95 14.35
N CYS A 576 -3.67 10.82 13.29
CA CYS A 576 -2.98 9.58 12.95
C CYS A 576 -1.74 9.82 12.09
N GLU A 577 -1.10 8.74 11.65
CA GLU A 577 -0.01 8.79 10.67
C GLU A 577 -0.60 8.77 9.25
N ALA A 578 -0.90 9.94 8.71
CA ALA A 578 -1.59 10.08 7.42
C ALA A 578 -0.83 9.42 6.25
N SER A 579 0.50 9.37 6.26
CA SER A 579 1.32 8.73 5.20
C SER A 579 0.93 7.26 4.96
N ARG A 580 0.42 6.55 5.97
CA ARG A 580 -0.06 5.18 5.82
C ARG A 580 -1.34 5.05 4.99
N LEU A 581 -1.98 6.17 4.65
CA LEU A 581 -3.19 6.24 3.83
C LEU A 581 -2.91 6.75 2.40
N LEU A 582 -1.65 6.97 2.03
CA LEU A 582 -1.27 7.50 0.73
C LEU A 582 -1.82 6.67 -0.44
N LEU A 583 -1.72 5.34 -0.37
CA LEU A 583 -2.24 4.46 -1.42
C LEU A 583 -3.77 4.57 -1.52
N ALA A 584 -4.48 4.47 -0.40
CA ALA A 584 -5.94 4.61 -0.38
C ALA A 584 -6.39 5.96 -0.96
N TYR A 585 -5.65 7.04 -0.66
CA TYR A 585 -5.88 8.36 -1.24
C TYR A 585 -5.65 8.38 -2.75
N GLY A 586 -4.49 7.89 -3.21
CA GLY A 586 -4.16 7.83 -4.63
C GLY A 586 -5.16 7.01 -5.45
N LEU A 587 -5.70 5.93 -4.87
CA LEU A 587 -6.76 5.13 -5.46
C LEU A 587 -8.09 5.87 -5.58
N THR A 588 -8.30 7.00 -4.90
CA THR A 588 -9.49 7.83 -5.11
C THR A 588 -9.43 8.68 -6.39
N SER A 589 -8.32 8.63 -7.13
CA SER A 589 -8.15 9.29 -8.43
C SER A 589 -9.08 8.70 -9.48
N ASP A 590 -9.78 9.55 -10.23
CA ASP A 590 -10.58 9.09 -11.37
C ASP A 590 -9.65 8.55 -12.46
N ILE A 591 -10.12 7.60 -13.27
CA ILE A 591 -9.29 6.97 -14.32
C ILE A 591 -8.66 8.01 -15.27
N PRO A 592 -9.37 9.08 -15.71
CA PRO A 592 -8.76 10.14 -16.52
C PRO A 592 -7.73 11.00 -15.76
N GLU A 593 -7.79 11.04 -14.42
CA GLU A 593 -6.83 11.74 -13.57
C GLU A 593 -5.64 10.86 -13.19
N GLN A 594 -5.73 9.54 -13.38
CA GLN A 594 -4.65 8.62 -13.10
C GLN A 594 -3.50 8.81 -14.10
N LEU A 595 -2.29 8.70 -13.57
CA LEU A 595 -1.08 8.78 -14.38
C LEU A 595 -1.05 7.63 -15.39
N GLU A 596 -0.79 7.96 -16.66
CA GLU A 596 -0.58 6.93 -17.70
C GLU A 596 0.65 6.11 -17.31
N LEU A 597 0.44 4.84 -17.00
CA LEU A 597 1.53 3.91 -16.67
C LEU A 597 1.96 3.16 -17.92
N ARG A 598 3.24 3.29 -18.26
CA ARG A 598 3.95 2.34 -19.12
C ARG A 598 4.67 1.34 -18.24
N ARG A 599 4.32 0.07 -18.39
CA ARG A 599 4.88 -1.04 -17.63
C ARG A 599 6.27 -1.42 -18.14
N PRO A 600 7.08 -2.15 -17.35
CA PRO A 600 8.38 -2.64 -17.80
C PRO A 600 8.31 -3.40 -19.13
N SER A 601 7.26 -4.23 -19.29
CA SER A 601 7.00 -5.02 -20.49
C SER A 601 6.66 -4.21 -21.74
N GLU A 602 6.29 -2.93 -21.59
CA GLU A 602 5.86 -2.03 -22.68
C GLU A 602 6.95 -1.04 -23.10
N ILE A 603 8.07 -0.97 -22.35
CA ILE A 603 9.16 -0.06 -22.65
C ILE A 603 10.17 -0.77 -23.57
N PRO A 604 10.35 -0.32 -24.83
CA PRO A 604 11.30 -0.94 -25.73
C PRO A 604 12.74 -0.69 -25.25
N LEU A 605 13.60 -1.68 -25.46
CA LEU A 605 15.03 -1.52 -25.23
C LEU A 605 15.64 -0.56 -26.27
N ILE A 606 16.59 0.26 -25.82
CA ILE A 606 17.40 1.11 -26.70
C ILE A 606 18.25 0.18 -27.60
N ASN A 607 18.20 0.44 -28.91
CA ASN A 607 19.02 -0.26 -29.89
C ASN A 607 20.45 0.30 -29.89
N ASP A 608 21.44 -0.54 -30.20
CA ASP A 608 22.87 -0.16 -30.18
C ASP A 608 23.24 0.97 -31.16
N GLN A 609 22.36 1.29 -32.13
CA GLN A 609 22.56 2.44 -33.04
C GLN A 609 22.13 3.79 -32.42
N GLN A 610 21.29 3.79 -31.38
CA GLN A 610 20.83 5.01 -30.68
C GLN A 610 21.70 5.35 -29.46
N SER A 611 22.61 4.46 -29.07
CA SER A 611 23.56 4.65 -27.97
C SER A 611 24.85 5.34 -28.40
N ALA A 612 25.00 5.70 -29.69
CA ALA A 612 26.17 6.43 -30.16
C ALA A 612 26.35 7.72 -29.34
N PRO A 613 27.54 7.96 -28.75
CA PRO A 613 27.82 9.24 -28.12
C PRO A 613 27.64 10.32 -29.18
N ILE A 614 26.93 11.39 -28.82
CA ILE A 614 26.87 12.59 -29.65
C ILE A 614 28.32 13.01 -29.86
N SER A 615 28.82 12.88 -31.08
CA SER A 615 30.16 13.36 -31.42
C SER A 615 30.17 14.85 -31.09
N PHE A 616 31.00 15.26 -30.14
CA PHE A 616 31.29 16.67 -29.98
C PHE A 616 31.93 17.12 -31.29
N ILE A 617 31.18 17.91 -32.07
CA ILE A 617 31.78 18.74 -33.12
C ILE A 617 32.80 19.61 -32.37
N SER A 618 34.08 19.39 -32.68
CA SER A 618 35.15 20.22 -32.16
C SER A 618 34.90 21.66 -32.58
N LYS A 619 35.28 22.62 -31.74
CA LYS A 619 35.25 24.06 -32.11
C LYS A 619 36.12 24.39 -33.35
N ASP A 620 36.86 23.43 -33.87
CA ASP A 620 37.72 23.58 -35.04
C ASP A 620 37.03 23.23 -36.37
N ASP A 621 35.75 22.82 -36.36
CA ASP A 621 34.97 22.48 -37.57
C ASP A 621 33.93 23.56 -37.98
N VAL A 622 34.11 24.83 -37.59
CA VAL A 622 33.25 25.96 -38.04
C VAL A 622 34.07 27.09 -38.65
#